data_AF-A0A928HK09-F1
#
_entry.id   AF-A0A928HK09-F1
#
_cell.length_a   1.000
_cell.length_b   1.000
_cell.length_c   1.000
_cell.angle_alpha   90.00
_cell.angle_beta   90.00
_cell.angle_gamma   90.00
#
_symmetry.space_group_name_H-M   'P 1'
#
loop_
_entity.id
_entity.type
_entity.pdbx_description
1 polymer ?
#
loop_
_entity_poly.entity_id
_entity_poly.type
_entity_poly.pdbx_seq_one_letter_code
_entity_poly.pdbx_strand_id
1 'polypeptide(L)'
;VELASSRVLLTFSEKNVRKHLDDPQKVLEQFDLLLDTYARLMGYDDSDPNPVHHRPKNLLHLVETEHGFMYATWYRTAYHFDAVKPVLNSEEFIQNGWGPWHELGHMHQMDAYEFEGTTEVTVNIFSLTMQTALKQKARTDTEWMREKTTRYFQNPDRNYHAEGDVFMKLGMFWQLRMAFGEDFYPQLHRHYRENPRHFADNEAKVQHFMKTASLISGKNLEPFFNAWGLPMTEETRTEIKKQPPLQKEIWFDFNFSEIQPEGTIGIKECQK
;
A
#
# COMPACT_ATOMS: atom_id res chain seq x y z
N VAL A 1 -30.72 2.59 1.91
CA VAL A 1 -30.44 3.71 0.98
C VAL A 1 -29.23 3.33 0.17
N GLU A 2 -29.29 3.55 -1.14
CA GLU A 2 -28.18 3.26 -2.04
C GLU A 2 -27.70 4.53 -2.72
N LEU A 3 -26.38 4.74 -2.68
CA LEU A 3 -25.69 5.79 -3.42
C LEU A 3 -24.71 5.10 -4.35
N ALA A 4 -24.62 5.53 -5.61
CA ALA A 4 -23.74 4.89 -6.58
C ALA A 4 -23.04 5.92 -7.47
N SER A 5 -21.75 5.68 -7.73
CA SER A 5 -21.01 6.30 -8.83
C SER A 5 -20.78 5.25 -9.93
N SER A 6 -19.96 5.59 -10.93
CA SER A 6 -19.49 4.61 -11.91
C SER A 6 -18.49 3.59 -11.34
N ARG A 7 -18.06 3.76 -10.07
CA ARG A 7 -16.98 2.98 -9.45
C ARG A 7 -17.33 2.36 -8.09
N VAL A 8 -18.26 2.95 -7.34
CA VAL A 8 -18.68 2.43 -6.03
C VAL A 8 -20.19 2.32 -5.91
N LEU A 9 -20.63 1.36 -5.09
CA LEU A 9 -21.98 1.24 -4.58
C LEU A 9 -21.92 1.30 -3.05
N LEU A 10 -22.70 2.19 -2.44
CA LEU A 10 -22.81 2.32 -0.99
C LEU A 10 -24.22 1.88 -0.58
N THR A 11 -24.34 0.85 0.26
CA THR A 11 -25.64 0.36 0.78
C THR A 11 -25.67 0.49 2.31
N PHE A 12 -26.39 1.50 2.80
CA PHE A 12 -26.46 1.87 4.22
C PHE A 12 -27.90 2.03 4.70
N SER A 13 -28.13 1.87 6.00
CA SER A 13 -29.44 2.06 6.62
C SER A 13 -29.91 3.50 6.47
N GLU A 14 -31.23 3.70 6.33
CA GLU A 14 -31.81 5.05 6.24
C GLU A 14 -31.46 5.88 7.48
N LYS A 15 -31.44 5.25 8.66
CA LYS A 15 -31.05 5.86 9.93
C LYS A 15 -29.67 6.50 9.86
N ASN A 16 -28.66 5.74 9.41
CA ASN A 16 -27.29 6.25 9.37
C ASN A 16 -27.06 7.25 8.23
N VAL A 17 -27.71 7.05 7.09
CA VAL A 17 -27.68 8.05 6.01
C VAL A 17 -28.28 9.37 6.49
N ARG A 18 -29.46 9.39 7.10
CA ARG A 18 -30.06 10.63 7.63
C ARG A 18 -29.21 11.32 8.70
N LYS A 19 -28.42 10.56 9.46
CA LYS A 19 -27.61 11.07 10.56
C LYS A 19 -26.25 11.61 10.11
N HIS A 20 -25.63 10.99 9.12
CA HIS A 20 -24.22 11.21 8.80
C HIS A 20 -23.98 11.76 7.40
N LEU A 21 -24.88 11.51 6.45
CA LEU A 21 -24.73 11.99 5.08
C LEU A 21 -24.82 13.51 5.04
N ASP A 22 -23.74 14.15 4.59
CA ASP A 22 -23.70 15.57 4.29
C ASP A 22 -24.20 15.84 2.86
N ASP A 23 -23.40 15.47 1.86
CA ASP A 23 -23.68 15.70 0.46
C ASP A 23 -23.39 14.41 -0.33
N PRO A 24 -24.41 13.76 -0.92
CA PRO A 24 -24.23 12.49 -1.61
C PRO A 24 -23.26 12.57 -2.79
N GLN A 25 -23.22 13.70 -3.50
CA GLN A 25 -22.31 13.85 -4.63
C GLN A 25 -20.86 13.94 -4.13
N LYS A 26 -20.60 14.77 -3.10
CA LYS A 26 -19.25 14.90 -2.54
C LYS A 26 -18.74 13.59 -1.95
N VAL A 27 -19.60 12.83 -1.26
CA VAL A 27 -19.22 11.50 -0.73
C VAL A 27 -18.79 10.57 -1.86
N LEU A 28 -19.55 10.49 -2.95
CA LEU A 28 -19.19 9.66 -4.09
C LEU A 28 -17.90 10.14 -4.78
N GLU A 29 -17.71 11.46 -4.92
CA GLU A 29 -16.48 12.06 -5.48
C GLU A 29 -15.23 11.74 -4.65
N GLN A 30 -15.35 11.61 -3.32
CA GLN A 30 -14.24 11.20 -2.45
C GLN A 30 -13.79 9.76 -2.68
N PHE A 31 -14.73 8.83 -2.87
CA PHE A 31 -14.39 7.45 -3.23
C PHE A 31 -13.80 7.35 -4.63
N ASP A 32 -14.33 8.13 -5.56
CA ASP A 32 -13.79 8.27 -6.90
C ASP A 32 -12.31 8.75 -6.87
N LEU A 33 -12.00 9.76 -6.04
CA LEU A 33 -10.63 10.24 -5.80
C LEU A 33 -9.74 9.15 -5.17
N LEU A 34 -10.25 8.41 -4.18
CA LEU A 34 -9.53 7.31 -3.54
C LEU A 34 -9.16 6.23 -4.56
N LEU A 35 -10.12 5.82 -5.39
CA LEU A 35 -9.91 4.79 -6.40
C LEU A 35 -9.00 5.27 -7.55
N ASP A 36 -9.02 6.56 -7.89
CA ASP A 36 -8.00 7.12 -8.80
C ASP A 36 -6.60 7.10 -8.20
N THR A 37 -6.51 7.34 -6.89
CA THR A 37 -5.25 7.29 -6.15
C THR A 37 -4.71 5.86 -6.09
N TYR A 38 -5.58 4.87 -5.81
CA TYR A 38 -5.22 3.46 -5.77
C TYR A 38 -4.91 2.92 -7.16
N ALA A 39 -5.65 3.35 -8.19
CA ALA A 39 -5.35 2.97 -9.57
C ALA A 39 -3.96 3.45 -10.01
N ARG A 40 -3.56 4.67 -9.63
CA ARG A 40 -2.20 5.17 -9.86
C ARG A 40 -1.17 4.32 -9.12
N LEU A 41 -1.36 4.05 -7.83
CA LEU A 41 -0.47 3.19 -7.04
C LEU A 41 -0.33 1.78 -7.62
N MET A 42 -1.42 1.23 -8.13
CA MET A 42 -1.45 -0.06 -8.81
C MET A 42 -0.83 -0.03 -10.21
N GLY A 43 -0.51 1.15 -10.75
CA GLY A 43 -0.02 1.31 -12.11
C GLY A 43 -1.07 0.98 -13.17
N TYR A 44 -2.35 1.15 -12.89
CA TYR A 44 -3.40 0.95 -13.88
C TYR A 44 -3.48 2.13 -14.86
N ASP A 45 -3.61 1.79 -16.15
CA ASP A 45 -3.75 2.73 -17.26
C ASP A 45 -4.65 2.08 -18.33
N ASP A 46 -5.83 2.65 -18.54
CA ASP A 46 -6.81 2.15 -19.51
C ASP A 46 -6.37 2.36 -20.97
N SER A 47 -5.32 3.15 -21.21
CA SER A 47 -4.72 3.34 -22.54
C SER A 47 -3.57 2.38 -22.84
N ASP A 48 -3.12 1.60 -21.85
CA ASP A 48 -2.01 0.67 -21.99
C ASP A 48 -2.36 -0.41 -23.05
N PRO A 49 -1.47 -0.75 -23.99
CA PRO A 49 -1.74 -1.80 -24.97
C PRO A 49 -1.92 -3.19 -24.33
N ASN A 50 -1.40 -3.41 -23.11
CA ASN A 50 -1.56 -4.65 -22.37
C ASN A 50 -2.78 -4.56 -21.42
N PRO A 51 -3.86 -5.32 -21.67
CA PRO A 51 -5.10 -5.22 -20.90
C PRO A 51 -4.95 -5.63 -19.43
N VAL A 52 -3.87 -6.32 -19.04
CA VAL A 52 -3.60 -6.64 -17.62
C VAL A 52 -3.30 -5.39 -16.78
N HIS A 53 -3.03 -4.25 -17.43
CA HIS A 53 -2.85 -2.96 -16.76
C HIS A 53 -4.10 -2.09 -16.81
N HIS A 54 -5.19 -2.55 -17.40
CA HIS A 54 -6.44 -1.79 -17.40
C HIS A 54 -7.10 -1.86 -16.02
N ARG A 55 -7.85 -0.81 -15.70
CA ARG A 55 -8.60 -0.76 -14.44
C ARG A 55 -9.71 -1.82 -14.45
N PRO A 56 -9.90 -2.57 -13.36
CA PRO A 56 -11.10 -3.39 -13.18
C PRO A 56 -12.36 -2.52 -13.34
N LYS A 57 -13.36 -3.04 -14.04
CA LYS A 57 -14.63 -2.31 -14.33
C LYS A 57 -15.75 -2.62 -13.33
N ASN A 58 -15.50 -3.49 -12.37
CA ASN A 58 -16.48 -3.85 -11.34
C ASN A 58 -16.63 -2.72 -10.33
N LEU A 59 -17.85 -2.50 -9.83
CA LEU A 59 -18.09 -1.62 -8.70
C LEU A 59 -17.53 -2.23 -7.42
N LEU A 60 -16.94 -1.39 -6.57
CA LEU A 60 -16.62 -1.77 -5.20
C LEU A 60 -17.82 -1.47 -4.30
N HIS A 61 -18.25 -2.48 -3.54
CA HIS A 61 -19.43 -2.38 -2.68
C HIS A 61 -19.02 -2.05 -1.24
N LEU A 62 -19.57 -0.98 -0.69
CA LEU A 62 -19.42 -0.57 0.69
C LEU A 62 -20.76 -0.77 1.41
N VAL A 63 -20.76 -1.48 2.52
CA VAL A 63 -22.00 -1.82 3.24
C VAL A 63 -21.94 -1.53 4.72
N GLU A 64 -23.11 -1.30 5.31
CA GLU A 64 -23.29 -1.31 6.76
C GLU A 64 -23.34 -2.75 7.31
N THR A 65 -22.83 -2.95 8.53
CA THR A 65 -22.86 -4.23 9.25
C THR A 65 -23.11 -4.03 10.75
N GLU A 66 -23.62 -5.06 11.43
CA GLU A 66 -23.72 -5.14 12.90
C GLU A 66 -22.58 -5.98 13.51
N HIS A 67 -21.73 -6.57 12.67
CA HIS A 67 -20.63 -7.44 13.08
C HIS A 67 -19.28 -6.80 12.79
N GLY A 68 -18.32 -7.01 13.71
CA GLY A 68 -16.96 -6.45 13.60
C GLY A 68 -16.94 -4.94 13.77
N PHE A 69 -15.77 -4.32 13.53
CA PHE A 69 -15.63 -2.86 13.51
C PHE A 69 -15.67 -2.33 12.07
N MET A 70 -14.69 -2.73 11.27
CA MET A 70 -14.64 -2.57 9.82
C MET A 70 -13.94 -3.82 9.26
N TYR A 71 -14.30 -4.26 8.06
CA TYR A 71 -13.60 -5.36 7.40
C TYR A 71 -13.80 -5.36 5.88
N ALA A 72 -12.83 -5.92 5.17
CA ALA A 72 -12.91 -6.26 3.75
C ALA A 72 -13.05 -7.77 3.56
N THR A 73 -13.84 -8.17 2.57
CA THR A 73 -13.95 -9.57 2.16
C THR A 73 -14.36 -9.63 0.69
N TRP A 74 -14.53 -10.85 0.16
CA TRP A 74 -15.03 -11.03 -1.19
C TRP A 74 -16.27 -10.17 -1.44
N TYR A 75 -16.23 -9.42 -2.54
CA TYR A 75 -17.29 -8.56 -3.07
C TYR A 75 -17.53 -7.23 -2.35
N ARG A 76 -17.09 -7.03 -1.10
CA ARG A 76 -17.46 -5.83 -0.33
C ARG A 76 -16.48 -5.46 0.78
N THR A 77 -16.50 -4.18 1.16
CA THR A 77 -16.07 -3.71 2.48
C THR A 77 -17.29 -3.43 3.34
N ALA A 78 -17.18 -3.66 4.64
CA ALA A 78 -18.28 -3.55 5.59
C ALA A 78 -17.86 -2.70 6.80
N TYR A 79 -18.79 -1.87 7.26
CA TYR A 79 -18.55 -0.87 8.31
C TYR A 79 -19.61 -0.98 9.39
N HIS A 80 -19.19 -1.16 10.64
CA HIS A 80 -20.11 -1.23 11.78
C HIS A 80 -20.96 0.03 11.83
N PHE A 81 -22.25 -0.10 12.17
CA PHE A 81 -23.20 1.02 12.14
C PHE A 81 -22.77 2.24 12.97
N ASP A 82 -21.95 2.05 14.01
CA ASP A 82 -21.38 3.15 14.83
C ASP A 82 -20.11 3.79 14.24
N ALA A 83 -19.53 3.17 13.20
CA ALA A 83 -18.26 3.55 12.58
C ALA A 83 -18.43 4.06 11.13
N VAL A 84 -19.65 4.21 10.63
CA VAL A 84 -19.94 4.60 9.24
C VAL A 84 -19.72 6.08 8.93
N LYS A 85 -19.49 6.93 9.94
CA LYS A 85 -19.41 8.39 9.73
C LYS A 85 -18.33 8.79 8.71
N PRO A 86 -17.08 8.27 8.75
CA PRO A 86 -16.07 8.60 7.73
C PRO A 86 -16.38 8.02 6.34
N VAL A 87 -17.35 7.11 6.22
CA VAL A 87 -17.81 6.56 4.93
C VAL A 87 -18.91 7.44 4.33
N LEU A 88 -19.80 7.97 5.17
CA LEU A 88 -20.98 8.70 4.74
C LEU A 88 -20.81 10.22 4.76
N ASN A 89 -19.71 10.77 5.25
CA ASN A 89 -19.52 12.21 5.38
C ASN A 89 -18.24 12.66 4.70
N SER A 90 -18.33 13.63 3.78
CA SER A 90 -17.19 14.04 2.94
C SER A 90 -16.05 14.71 3.73
N GLU A 91 -16.37 15.48 4.77
CA GLU A 91 -15.35 16.11 5.62
C GLU A 91 -14.65 15.08 6.52
N GLU A 92 -15.42 14.17 7.10
CA GLU A 92 -14.90 13.09 7.96
C GLU A 92 -14.10 12.06 7.17
N PHE A 93 -14.46 11.82 5.91
CA PHE A 93 -13.65 11.01 5.02
C PHE A 93 -12.25 11.62 4.86
N ILE A 94 -12.14 12.94 4.73
CA ILE A 94 -10.84 13.61 4.64
C ILE A 94 -10.12 13.54 5.99
N GLN A 95 -10.75 13.98 7.08
CA GLN A 95 -10.08 14.17 8.37
C GLN A 95 -9.79 12.85 9.11
N ASN A 96 -10.68 11.87 9.00
CA ASN A 96 -10.71 10.64 9.79
C ASN A 96 -10.89 9.37 8.93
N GLY A 97 -10.60 9.44 7.62
CA GLY A 97 -10.90 8.37 6.67
C GLY A 97 -10.00 7.14 6.69
N TRP A 98 -9.08 7.01 7.64
CA TRP A 98 -8.13 5.87 7.65
C TRP A 98 -8.84 4.51 7.56
N GLY A 99 -9.96 4.34 8.27
CA GLY A 99 -10.78 3.12 8.21
C GLY A 99 -11.22 2.77 6.78
N PRO A 100 -12.05 3.59 6.11
CA PRO A 100 -12.44 3.32 4.73
C PRO A 100 -11.28 3.22 3.74
N TRP A 101 -10.21 3.99 3.91
CA TRP A 101 -9.02 3.86 3.05
C TRP A 101 -8.37 2.48 3.23
N HIS A 102 -8.20 2.04 4.48
CA HIS A 102 -7.60 0.75 4.83
C HIS A 102 -8.44 -0.42 4.30
N GLU A 103 -9.75 -0.44 4.54
CA GLU A 103 -10.61 -1.52 4.05
C GLU A 103 -10.63 -1.63 2.52
N LEU A 104 -10.69 -0.49 1.81
CA LEU A 104 -10.59 -0.51 0.35
C LEU A 104 -9.17 -0.88 -0.10
N GLY A 105 -8.15 -0.59 0.71
CA GLY A 105 -6.78 -1.03 0.46
C GLY A 105 -6.66 -2.56 0.45
N HIS A 106 -7.36 -3.26 1.34
CA HIS A 106 -7.40 -4.73 1.34
C HIS A 106 -7.91 -5.29 0.00
N MET A 107 -8.86 -4.60 -0.64
CA MET A 107 -9.38 -5.00 -1.97
C MET A 107 -8.36 -4.80 -3.11
N HIS A 108 -7.22 -4.16 -2.85
CA HIS A 108 -6.17 -3.86 -3.83
C HIS A 108 -4.81 -4.49 -3.48
N GLN A 109 -4.69 -5.16 -2.32
CA GLN A 109 -3.44 -5.80 -1.93
C GLN A 109 -2.98 -6.83 -2.95
N MET A 110 -1.66 -6.84 -3.18
CA MET A 110 -1.03 -7.78 -4.08
C MET A 110 -0.49 -8.97 -3.29
N ASP A 111 -1.17 -10.11 -3.37
CA ASP A 111 -0.74 -11.36 -2.72
C ASP A 111 0.71 -11.74 -3.06
N ALA A 112 1.18 -11.36 -4.25
CA ALA A 112 2.51 -11.72 -4.74
C ALA A 112 3.69 -11.19 -3.90
N TYR A 113 3.48 -10.17 -3.05
CA TYR A 113 4.45 -9.76 -2.03
C TYR A 113 3.84 -9.63 -0.62
N GLU A 114 2.59 -10.05 -0.43
CA GLU A 114 1.99 -10.19 0.90
C GLU A 114 2.45 -11.51 1.54
N PHE A 115 3.55 -11.44 2.28
CA PHE A 115 4.07 -12.57 3.05
C PHE A 115 3.54 -12.55 4.50
N GLU A 116 3.71 -13.66 5.20
CA GLU A 116 3.19 -13.90 6.54
C GLU A 116 3.48 -12.74 7.49
N GLY A 117 2.44 -12.31 8.21
CA GLY A 117 2.52 -11.18 9.12
C GLY A 117 2.50 -9.80 8.45
N THR A 118 2.23 -9.71 7.14
CA THR A 118 2.18 -8.43 6.41
C THR A 118 0.84 -8.07 5.78
N THR A 119 -0.23 -8.85 6.00
CA THR A 119 -1.60 -8.51 5.55
C THR A 119 -2.04 -7.14 6.08
N GLU A 120 -1.92 -6.90 7.39
CA GLU A 120 -2.22 -5.59 8.00
C GLU A 120 -1.15 -4.53 7.73
N VAL A 121 0.00 -4.92 7.17
CA VAL A 121 1.11 -4.01 6.88
C VAL A 121 0.98 -3.43 5.47
N THR A 122 0.93 -4.29 4.46
CA THR A 122 0.97 -3.88 3.04
C THR A 122 -0.29 -3.14 2.61
N VAL A 123 -1.45 -3.42 3.24
CA VAL A 123 -2.67 -2.62 3.08
C VAL A 123 -2.44 -1.13 3.39
N ASN A 124 -1.59 -0.83 4.38
CA ASN A 124 -1.35 0.55 4.79
C ASN A 124 -0.41 1.31 3.83
N ILE A 125 0.17 0.66 2.81
CA ILE A 125 0.77 1.36 1.67
C ILE A 125 -0.32 2.18 0.97
N PHE A 126 -1.52 1.59 0.78
CA PHE A 126 -2.66 2.28 0.17
C PHE A 126 -3.19 3.40 1.07
N SER A 127 -3.40 3.13 2.35
CA SER A 127 -3.85 4.15 3.32
C SER A 127 -2.89 5.34 3.40
N LEU A 128 -1.58 5.10 3.46
CA LEU A 128 -0.57 6.17 3.45
C LEU A 128 -0.52 6.90 2.10
N THR A 129 -0.75 6.22 0.98
CA THR A 129 -0.87 6.86 -0.33
C THR A 129 -2.02 7.85 -0.35
N MET A 130 -3.19 7.47 0.17
CA MET A 130 -4.32 8.39 0.24
C MET A 130 -4.01 9.58 1.16
N GLN A 131 -3.45 9.30 2.34
CA GLN A 131 -3.10 10.35 3.29
C GLN A 131 -2.10 11.38 2.71
N THR A 132 -1.08 10.89 1.99
CA THR A 132 -0.11 11.76 1.30
C THR A 132 -0.71 12.52 0.12
N ALA A 133 -1.62 11.90 -0.65
CA ALA A 133 -2.36 12.58 -1.71
C ALA A 133 -3.21 13.74 -1.18
N LEU A 134 -3.75 13.61 0.03
CA LEU A 134 -4.46 14.67 0.76
C LEU A 134 -3.54 15.72 1.39
N LYS A 135 -2.22 15.60 1.21
CA LYS A 135 -1.18 16.47 1.81
C LYS A 135 -1.30 16.55 3.34
N GLN A 136 -1.81 15.50 3.95
CA GLN A 136 -1.87 15.39 5.40
C GLN A 136 -0.52 14.92 5.92
N LYS A 137 -0.21 15.32 7.16
CA LYS A 137 0.96 14.77 7.85
C LYS A 137 0.82 13.25 7.94
N ALA A 138 1.84 12.53 7.52
CA ALA A 138 1.82 11.07 7.54
C ALA A 138 1.55 10.57 8.97
N ARG A 139 0.65 9.59 9.12
CA ARG A 139 0.33 8.95 10.41
C ARG A 139 1.56 8.26 11.01
N THR A 140 2.51 7.90 10.16
CA THR A 140 3.81 7.34 10.53
C THR A 140 4.81 8.41 10.98
N ASP A 141 4.59 9.69 10.68
CA ASP A 141 5.44 10.82 11.11
C ASP A 141 5.06 11.30 12.53
N THR A 142 5.13 10.37 13.48
CA THR A 142 4.98 10.64 14.90
C THR A 142 6.29 10.38 15.63
N GLU A 143 6.51 11.11 16.73
CA GLU A 143 7.67 10.89 17.60
C GLU A 143 7.72 9.45 18.13
N TRP A 144 6.56 8.91 18.50
CA TRP A 144 6.41 7.53 18.92
C TRP A 144 6.87 6.52 17.86
N MET A 145 6.49 6.74 16.60
CA MET A 145 6.93 5.89 15.49
C MET A 145 8.43 5.98 15.26
N ARG A 146 9.01 7.18 15.33
CA ARG A 146 10.47 7.36 15.23
C ARG A 146 11.22 6.67 16.36
N GLU A 147 10.80 6.85 17.60
CA GLU A 147 11.41 6.17 18.74
C GLU A 147 11.34 4.65 18.64
N LYS A 148 10.18 4.13 18.23
CA LYS A 148 9.96 2.69 18.09
C LYS A 148 10.84 2.09 17.00
N THR A 149 10.92 2.77 15.87
CA THR A 149 11.77 2.36 14.75
C THR A 149 13.24 2.45 15.14
N THR A 150 13.67 3.51 15.82
CA THR A 150 15.02 3.63 16.38
C THR A 150 15.36 2.48 17.32
N ARG A 151 14.47 2.12 18.25
CA ARG A 151 14.66 0.97 19.15
C ARG A 151 14.79 -0.35 18.38
N TYR A 152 14.01 -0.54 17.32
CA TYR A 152 14.12 -1.71 16.46
C TYR A 152 15.51 -1.80 15.81
N PHE A 153 16.01 -0.71 15.25
CA PHE A 153 17.35 -0.68 14.63
C PHE A 153 18.52 -0.76 15.62
N GLN A 154 18.30 -0.42 16.90
CA GLN A 154 19.29 -0.62 17.96
C GLN A 154 19.48 -2.09 18.37
N ASN A 155 18.52 -2.97 18.04
CA ASN A 155 18.66 -4.40 18.29
C ASN A 155 19.56 -5.05 17.21
N PRO A 156 20.75 -5.57 17.57
CA PRO A 156 21.64 -6.22 16.60
C PRO A 156 21.08 -7.55 16.07
N ASP A 157 20.22 -8.22 16.85
CA ASP A 157 19.63 -9.53 16.52
C ASP A 157 18.20 -9.39 15.94
N ARG A 158 17.83 -8.16 15.52
CA ARG A 158 16.48 -7.84 15.06
C ARG A 158 16.02 -8.75 13.92
N ASN A 159 14.78 -9.19 14.02
CA ASN A 159 14.13 -10.05 13.02
C ASN A 159 12.80 -9.45 12.56
N TYR A 160 12.70 -9.10 11.27
CA TYR A 160 11.49 -8.48 10.71
C TYR A 160 10.23 -9.32 10.92
N HIS A 161 10.35 -10.65 10.87
CA HIS A 161 9.21 -11.54 11.03
C HIS A 161 8.74 -11.58 12.49
N ALA A 162 9.66 -11.65 13.44
CA ALA A 162 9.36 -11.86 14.85
C ALA A 162 9.05 -10.58 15.63
N GLU A 163 9.53 -9.42 15.16
CA GLU A 163 9.55 -8.19 15.96
C GLU A 163 8.77 -7.03 15.33
N GLY A 164 8.29 -6.18 16.23
CA GLY A 164 7.62 -4.91 15.97
C GLY A 164 6.22 -5.00 15.37
N ASP A 165 5.59 -3.83 15.30
CA ASP A 165 4.17 -3.71 14.97
C ASP A 165 3.93 -3.38 13.51
N VAL A 166 2.65 -3.27 13.16
CA VAL A 166 2.16 -2.99 11.81
C VAL A 166 2.83 -1.76 11.19
N PHE A 167 2.88 -0.64 11.94
CA PHE A 167 3.39 0.62 11.40
C PHE A 167 4.92 0.65 11.31
N MET A 168 5.62 -0.03 12.22
CA MET A 168 7.07 -0.18 12.13
C MET A 168 7.42 -0.99 10.88
N LYS A 169 6.75 -2.13 10.69
CA LYS A 169 6.93 -3.00 9.52
C LYS A 169 6.59 -2.28 8.23
N LEU A 170 5.55 -1.43 8.22
CA LEU A 170 5.20 -0.58 7.08
C LEU A 170 6.33 0.36 6.69
N GLY A 171 7.17 0.78 7.63
CA GLY A 171 8.33 1.64 7.38
C GLY A 171 9.25 1.09 6.29
N MET A 172 9.54 -0.23 6.29
CA MET A 172 10.36 -0.86 5.26
C MET A 172 9.75 -0.69 3.86
N PHE A 173 8.46 -0.98 3.73
CA PHE A 173 7.75 -0.84 2.46
C PHE A 173 7.72 0.63 2.01
N TRP A 174 7.38 1.55 2.91
CA TRP A 174 7.26 2.96 2.58
C TRP A 174 8.60 3.61 2.22
N GLN A 175 9.71 3.20 2.85
CA GLN A 175 11.05 3.68 2.52
C GLN A 175 11.47 3.35 1.07
N LEU A 176 10.98 2.24 0.50
CA LEU A 176 11.24 1.94 -0.92
C LEU A 176 10.61 3.01 -1.83
N ARG A 177 9.36 3.41 -1.55
CA ARG A 177 8.72 4.50 -2.28
C ARG A 177 9.42 5.84 -2.06
N MET A 178 9.80 6.16 -0.84
CA MET A 178 10.51 7.42 -0.56
C MET A 178 11.86 7.49 -1.28
N ALA A 179 12.58 6.36 -1.35
CA ALA A 179 13.89 6.27 -1.96
C ALA A 179 13.87 6.25 -3.49
N PHE A 180 12.86 5.61 -4.10
CA PHE A 180 12.80 5.38 -5.54
C PHE A 180 11.66 6.11 -6.26
N GLY A 181 10.91 6.93 -5.53
CA GLY A 181 9.86 7.78 -6.07
C GLY A 181 8.49 7.12 -6.14
N GLU A 182 7.52 7.92 -6.56
CA GLU A 182 6.11 7.55 -6.72
C GLU A 182 5.89 6.35 -7.64
N ASP A 183 6.76 6.16 -8.63
CA ASP A 183 6.62 5.11 -9.64
C ASP A 183 7.11 3.73 -9.18
N PHE A 184 7.74 3.61 -8.01
CA PHE A 184 8.26 2.33 -7.52
C PHE A 184 7.17 1.25 -7.40
N TYR A 185 6.09 1.53 -6.67
CA TYR A 185 4.99 0.59 -6.50
C TYR A 185 4.17 0.37 -7.78
N PRO A 186 3.83 1.40 -8.58
CA PRO A 186 3.22 1.21 -9.89
C PRO A 186 4.00 0.23 -10.77
N GLN A 187 5.33 0.38 -10.86
CA GLN A 187 6.18 -0.53 -11.62
C GLN A 187 6.26 -1.93 -11.01
N LEU A 188 6.35 -2.03 -9.68
CA LEU A 188 6.34 -3.31 -8.96
C LEU A 188 5.03 -4.07 -9.22
N HIS A 189 3.88 -3.41 -9.11
CA HIS A 189 2.57 -4.02 -9.35
C HIS A 189 2.40 -4.44 -10.81
N ARG A 190 2.84 -3.62 -11.77
CA ARG A 190 2.86 -3.99 -13.19
C ARG A 190 3.69 -5.25 -13.42
N HIS A 191 4.91 -5.29 -12.87
CA HIS A 191 5.80 -6.43 -13.01
C HIS A 191 5.18 -7.72 -12.49
N TYR A 192 4.53 -7.69 -11.32
CA TYR A 192 3.85 -8.85 -10.76
C TYR A 192 2.62 -9.30 -11.58
N ARG A 193 1.86 -8.37 -12.17
CA ARG A 193 0.74 -8.72 -13.07
C ARG A 193 1.22 -9.36 -14.37
N GLU A 194 2.35 -8.92 -14.90
CA GLU A 194 2.94 -9.48 -16.12
C GLU A 194 3.65 -10.81 -15.87
N ASN A 195 4.11 -11.05 -14.64
CA ASN A 195 4.87 -12.23 -14.24
C ASN A 195 4.17 -12.95 -13.08
N PRO A 196 2.94 -13.46 -13.27
CA PRO A 196 2.21 -14.15 -12.22
C PRO A 196 2.99 -15.38 -11.75
N ARG A 197 3.06 -15.56 -10.44
CA ARG A 197 3.84 -16.63 -9.82
C ARG A 197 3.11 -17.22 -8.62
N HIS A 198 3.18 -18.54 -8.52
CA HIS A 198 2.84 -19.27 -7.30
C HIS A 198 4.10 -19.55 -6.50
N PHE A 199 4.07 -19.26 -5.21
CA PHE A 199 5.16 -19.50 -4.29
C PHE A 199 4.93 -20.81 -3.53
N ALA A 200 5.98 -21.61 -3.35
CA ALA A 200 5.89 -22.86 -2.61
C ALA A 200 5.62 -22.64 -1.12
N ASP A 201 6.23 -21.58 -0.56
CA ASP A 201 6.11 -21.21 0.84
C ASP A 201 6.33 -19.70 1.03
N ASN A 202 6.21 -19.27 2.29
CA ASN A 202 6.39 -17.89 2.70
C ASN A 202 7.81 -17.37 2.41
N GLU A 203 8.82 -18.19 2.64
CA GLU A 203 10.23 -17.83 2.46
C GLU A 203 10.52 -17.54 0.98
N ALA A 204 10.03 -18.38 0.07
CA ALA A 204 10.14 -18.17 -1.37
C ALA A 204 9.49 -16.84 -1.81
N LYS A 205 8.37 -16.45 -1.18
CA LYS A 205 7.70 -15.17 -1.43
C LYS A 205 8.55 -13.99 -0.97
N VAL A 206 9.13 -14.06 0.24
CA VAL A 206 10.04 -13.04 0.80
C VAL A 206 11.28 -12.87 -0.08
N GLN A 207 11.94 -13.99 -0.45
CA GLN A 207 13.11 -13.98 -1.33
C GLN A 207 12.78 -13.37 -2.70
N HIS A 208 11.61 -13.69 -3.27
CA HIS A 208 11.17 -13.11 -4.53
C HIS A 208 10.89 -11.61 -4.43
N PHE A 209 10.24 -11.16 -3.35
CA PHE A 209 10.02 -9.74 -3.12
C PHE A 209 11.34 -8.97 -3.10
N MET A 210 12.36 -9.47 -2.39
CA MET A 210 13.67 -8.81 -2.34
C MET A 210 14.34 -8.72 -3.72
N LYS A 211 14.32 -9.81 -4.51
CA LYS A 211 14.83 -9.82 -5.88
C LYS A 211 14.09 -8.81 -6.77
N THR A 212 12.77 -8.79 -6.68
CA THR A 212 11.91 -7.94 -7.51
C THR A 212 12.06 -6.47 -7.15
N ALA A 213 12.08 -6.13 -5.85
CA ALA A 213 12.31 -4.77 -5.40
C ALA A 213 13.67 -4.23 -5.87
N SER A 214 14.72 -5.06 -5.85
CA SER A 214 16.04 -4.70 -6.42
C SER A 214 16.02 -4.52 -7.93
N LEU A 215 15.27 -5.37 -8.65
CA LEU A 215 15.09 -5.23 -10.08
C LEU A 215 14.39 -3.90 -10.43
N ILE A 216 13.28 -3.59 -9.76
CA ILE A 216 12.46 -2.40 -10.02
C ILE A 216 13.19 -1.12 -9.61
N SER A 217 13.86 -1.11 -8.46
CA SER A 217 14.68 0.05 -8.05
C SER A 217 15.93 0.24 -8.92
N GLY A 218 16.36 -0.80 -9.65
CA GLY A 218 17.64 -0.81 -10.35
C GLY A 218 18.84 -0.69 -9.40
N LYS A 219 18.69 -1.12 -8.14
CA LYS A 219 19.72 -1.04 -7.09
C LYS A 219 19.87 -2.35 -6.33
N ASN A 220 21.08 -2.60 -5.88
CA ASN A 220 21.37 -3.67 -4.93
C ASN A 220 20.79 -3.29 -3.56
N LEU A 221 19.65 -3.90 -3.18
CA LEU A 221 18.97 -3.66 -1.90
C LEU A 221 19.40 -4.64 -0.79
N GLU A 222 20.46 -5.42 -0.99
CA GLU A 222 20.98 -6.31 0.05
C GLU A 222 21.28 -5.55 1.37
N PRO A 223 21.97 -4.38 1.37
CA PRO A 223 22.18 -3.64 2.60
C PRO A 223 20.87 -3.21 3.28
N PHE A 224 19.86 -2.84 2.48
CA PHE A 224 18.56 -2.41 2.97
C PHE A 224 17.79 -3.55 3.65
N PHE A 225 17.69 -4.72 3.02
CA PHE A 225 16.96 -5.85 3.60
C PHE A 225 17.71 -6.46 4.79
N ASN A 226 19.05 -6.52 4.75
CA ASN A 226 19.85 -6.89 5.92
C ASN A 226 19.63 -5.89 7.07
N ALA A 227 19.56 -4.58 6.77
CA ALA A 227 19.31 -3.57 7.79
C ALA A 227 17.93 -3.75 8.43
N TRP A 228 16.92 -4.16 7.67
CA TRP A 228 15.59 -4.51 8.18
C TRP A 228 15.48 -5.89 8.82
N GLY A 229 16.57 -6.67 8.91
CA GLY A 229 16.53 -7.99 9.54
C GLY A 229 15.77 -9.05 8.75
N LEU A 230 15.75 -8.94 7.41
CA LEU A 230 15.23 -9.96 6.50
C LEU A 230 16.36 -10.90 6.04
N PRO A 231 16.30 -12.21 6.36
CA PRO A 231 17.30 -13.17 5.90
C PRO A 231 17.30 -13.31 4.37
N MET A 232 18.49 -13.40 3.76
CA MET A 232 18.64 -13.63 2.31
C MET A 232 19.43 -14.91 2.04
N THR A 233 18.91 -15.73 1.12
CA THR A 233 19.63 -16.88 0.58
C THR A 233 20.77 -16.44 -0.35
N GLU A 234 21.74 -17.31 -0.60
CA GLU A 234 22.85 -17.01 -1.50
C GLU A 234 22.39 -16.80 -2.96
N GLU A 235 21.35 -17.50 -3.39
CA GLU A 235 20.71 -17.29 -4.69
C GLU A 235 20.19 -15.86 -4.82
N THR A 236 19.45 -15.39 -3.80
CA THR A 236 18.91 -14.02 -3.78
C THR A 236 20.02 -12.98 -3.77
N ARG A 237 21.08 -13.16 -2.95
CA ARG A 237 22.24 -12.26 -2.96
C ARG A 237 22.90 -12.20 -4.34
N THR A 238 23.09 -13.34 -4.97
CA THR A 238 23.69 -13.42 -6.31
C THR A 238 22.87 -12.65 -7.35
N GLU A 239 21.54 -12.76 -7.30
CA GLU A 239 20.67 -12.03 -8.22
C GLU A 239 20.71 -10.52 -7.98
N ILE A 240 20.57 -10.10 -6.72
CA ILE A 240 20.50 -8.68 -6.35
C ILE A 240 21.84 -7.96 -6.60
N LYS A 241 22.97 -8.65 -6.42
CA LYS A 241 24.32 -8.09 -6.68
C LYS A 241 24.59 -7.75 -8.15
N LYS A 242 23.74 -8.16 -9.09
CA LYS A 242 23.81 -7.73 -10.50
C LYS A 242 23.46 -6.25 -10.67
N GLN A 243 22.73 -5.66 -9.71
CA GLN A 243 22.38 -4.25 -9.71
C GLN A 243 23.49 -3.39 -9.10
N PRO A 244 23.64 -2.12 -9.51
CA PRO A 244 24.61 -1.22 -8.89
C PRO A 244 24.30 -0.95 -7.41
N PRO A 245 25.31 -0.64 -6.58
CA PRO A 245 25.12 -0.42 -5.15
C PRO A 245 24.24 0.80 -4.86
N LEU A 246 23.57 0.76 -3.70
CA LEU A 246 22.94 1.94 -3.10
C LEU A 246 23.99 3.04 -2.86
N GLN A 247 23.58 4.28 -3.11
CA GLN A 247 24.43 5.46 -2.88
C GLN A 247 24.21 6.08 -1.50
N LYS A 248 23.13 5.70 -0.81
CA LYS A 248 22.73 6.18 0.51
C LYS A 248 22.07 5.07 1.33
N GLU A 249 22.17 5.19 2.65
CA GLU A 249 21.53 4.29 3.61
C GLU A 249 20.04 4.65 3.77
N ILE A 250 19.20 4.15 2.85
CA ILE A 250 17.78 4.52 2.80
C ILE A 250 16.96 4.04 4.02
N TRP A 251 17.48 3.10 4.80
CA TRP A 251 16.79 2.52 5.97
C TRP A 251 16.77 3.43 7.20
N PHE A 252 17.58 4.49 7.24
CA PHE A 252 17.55 5.51 8.28
C PHE A 252 16.69 6.73 7.94
N ASP A 253 16.09 6.75 6.75
CA ASP A 253 15.16 7.83 6.37
C ASP A 253 13.79 7.57 7.01
N PHE A 254 13.53 8.26 8.11
CA PHE A 254 12.26 8.21 8.84
C PHE A 254 11.40 9.46 8.59
N ASN A 255 11.79 10.34 7.66
CA ASN A 255 10.97 11.47 7.27
C ASN A 255 9.92 11.02 6.24
N PHE A 256 8.92 10.27 6.70
CA PHE A 256 7.91 9.64 5.85
C PHE A 256 7.06 10.60 4.99
N SER A 257 7.28 11.91 5.14
CA SER A 257 6.64 13.01 4.43
C SER A 257 7.41 13.47 3.18
N GLU A 258 8.68 13.10 3.02
CA GLU A 258 9.53 13.55 1.90
C GLU A 258 9.80 12.42 0.92
N ILE A 259 9.33 12.62 -0.32
CA ILE A 259 9.64 11.74 -1.45
C ILE A 259 10.77 12.40 -2.22
N GLN A 260 11.90 11.70 -2.32
CA GLN A 260 13.09 12.28 -2.93
C GLN A 260 12.90 12.30 -4.46
N PRO A 261 13.06 13.47 -5.13
CA PRO A 261 12.86 13.59 -6.58
C PRO A 261 13.91 12.84 -7.42
N GLU A 262 15.05 12.45 -6.83
CA GLU A 262 16.18 11.86 -7.55
C GLU A 262 16.10 10.33 -7.58
N GLY A 263 15.16 9.85 -8.39
CA GLY A 263 14.99 8.43 -8.65
C GLY A 263 14.21 8.19 -9.92
N THR A 264 14.51 8.89 -11.03
CA THR A 264 14.01 8.44 -12.34
C THR A 264 14.53 7.03 -12.57
N ILE A 265 13.67 6.04 -12.31
CA ILE A 265 13.88 4.66 -12.69
C ILE A 265 13.94 4.69 -14.21
N GLY A 266 15.15 4.59 -14.75
CA GLY A 266 15.38 4.60 -16.18
C GLY A 266 14.53 3.52 -16.81
N ILE A 267 13.53 3.92 -17.60
CA ILE A 267 12.73 3.02 -18.41
C ILE A 267 13.72 2.32 -19.34
N LYS A 268 14.14 1.10 -19.00
CA LYS A 268 14.76 0.23 -19.99
C LYS A 268 13.65 -0.18 -20.93
N GLU A 269 13.52 0.58 -22.02
CA GLU A 269 12.83 0.13 -23.21
C GLU A 269 13.28 -1.31 -23.49
N CYS A 270 12.34 -2.25 -23.47
CA CYS A 270 12.54 -3.55 -24.09
C CYS A 270 12.73 -3.29 -25.59
N GLN A 271 13.99 -3.18 -26.02
CA GLN A 271 14.34 -3.17 -27.43
C GLN A 271 13.91 -4.52 -28.04
N LYS A 272 13.04 -4.43 -29.06
CA LYS A 272 12.78 -5.50 -30.02
C LYS A 272 13.96 -5.69 -30.95
#